data_AF-A0A8T5DRC4-F1
#
_entry.id   AF-A0A8T5DRC4-F1
#
_cell.length_a   1.000
_cell.length_b   1.000
_cell.length_c   1.000
_cell.angle_alpha   90.00
_cell.angle_beta   90.00
_cell.angle_gamma   90.00
#
_symmetry.space_group_name_H-M   'P 1'
#
loop_
_entity.id
_entity.type
_entity.pdbx_description
1 polymer ?
#
loop_
_entity_poly.entity_id
_entity_poly.type
_entity_poly.pdbx_seq_one_letter_code
_entity_poly.pdbx_strand_id
1 'polypeptide(L)'
;MNKRGQVTIFIILGIVVLAIVGLLFQLRGNIFPDELTGEEAERFVSAQIEPVRFGIESCAEESLLRAARHVMLRGGINSPLDEISLSWNDTNIAFAYDGSIPRTYLPSVERVGNEIRNFMEEDLDLDSCIDEVFNSFEGVGLSINEISEMVLEAPLVTDNGLKQSISYPIELSRGDYVGNIDSLLAVVEIPVGRALRAGNAIVSCYSGDYSGYPDYNLFCNINGIPFSGYGYSYSAGEINYANQLTFSSNGLNACEEFQYVDIPVEGGEDVRFCVLLKLC
;
A
#
# COMPACT_ATOMS: atom_id res chain seq x y z
N MET A 1 8.89 14.08 76.60
CA MET A 1 9.46 15.05 75.63
C MET A 1 10.16 14.41 74.42
N ASN A 2 9.85 13.15 74.04
CA ASN A 2 10.55 12.44 72.95
C ASN A 2 10.08 12.73 71.51
N LYS A 3 9.16 13.68 71.28
CA LYS A 3 8.67 13.98 69.92
C LYS A 3 9.57 14.90 69.10
N ARG A 4 10.61 15.51 69.71
CA ARG A 4 11.51 16.44 69.01
C ARG A 4 12.59 15.74 68.17
N GLY A 5 12.97 14.50 68.49
CA GLY A 5 13.98 13.75 67.73
C GLY A 5 13.49 13.20 66.39
N GLN A 6 12.18 12.95 66.26
CA GLN A 6 11.60 12.42 65.03
C GLN A 6 11.63 13.45 63.88
N VAL A 7 11.44 14.73 64.20
CA VAL A 7 11.47 15.82 63.22
C VAL A 7 12.87 15.99 62.63
N THR A 8 13.93 15.90 63.44
CA THR A 8 15.32 15.98 62.96
C THR A 8 15.69 14.84 62.03
N ILE A 9 15.21 13.62 62.29
CA ILE A 9 15.45 12.46 61.42
C ILE A 9 14.85 12.69 60.03
N PHE A 10 13.62 13.21 59.94
CA PHE A 10 13.01 13.49 58.63
C PHE A 10 13.75 14.58 57.84
N ILE A 11 14.27 15.61 58.51
CA ILE A 11 15.07 16.65 57.87
C ILE A 11 16.37 16.07 57.30
N ILE A 12 17.08 15.26 58.09
CA ILE A 12 18.33 14.61 57.63
C ILE A 12 18.05 13.69 56.45
N LEU A 13 16.98 12.90 56.51
CA LEU A 13 16.59 11.99 55.43
C LEU A 13 16.27 12.76 54.14
N GLY A 14 15.58 13.89 54.23
CA GLY A 14 15.29 14.76 53.09
C GLY A 14 16.56 15.31 52.42
N ILE A 15 17.54 15.74 53.23
CA ILE A 15 18.84 16.21 52.72
C ILE A 15 19.61 15.08 52.05
N VAL A 16 19.60 13.87 52.61
CA VAL A 16 20.26 12.70 52.03
C VAL A 16 19.64 12.32 50.68
N VAL A 17 18.31 12.31 50.58
CA VAL A 17 17.62 12.04 49.31
C VAL A 17 17.94 13.11 48.27
N LEU A 18 17.92 14.39 48.63
CA LEU A 18 18.31 15.48 47.73
C LEU A 18 19.77 15.37 47.29
N ALA A 19 20.68 14.99 48.19
CA ALA A 19 22.10 14.78 47.85
C ALA A 19 22.28 13.60 46.88
N ILE A 20 21.56 12.49 47.08
CA ILE A 20 21.61 11.34 46.17
C ILE A 20 21.04 11.71 44.80
N VAL A 21 19.89 12.38 44.75
CA VAL A 21 19.28 12.82 43.48
C VAL A 21 20.20 13.82 42.77
N GLY A 22 20.75 14.80 43.48
CA GLY A 22 21.70 15.77 42.93
C GLY A 22 22.97 15.09 42.38
N LEU A 23 23.51 14.11 43.10
CA LEU A 23 24.65 13.32 42.65
C LEU A 23 24.31 12.50 41.40
N LEU A 24 23.12 11.89 41.34
CA LEU A 24 22.67 11.15 40.15
C LEU A 24 22.54 12.05 38.92
N PHE A 25 22.02 13.27 39.08
CA PHE A 25 21.97 14.26 37.98
C PHE A 25 23.38 14.70 37.55
N GLN A 26 24.29 14.93 38.51
CA GLN A 26 25.67 15.34 38.23
C GLN A 26 26.47 14.22 37.53
N LEU A 27 26.26 12.96 37.92
CA LEU A 27 26.90 11.82 37.28
C LEU A 27 26.30 11.57 35.88
N ARG A 28 25.00 11.77 35.67
CA ARG A 28 24.39 11.65 34.34
C ARG A 28 25.00 12.61 33.31
N GLY A 29 25.31 13.83 33.72
CA GLY A 29 25.93 14.84 32.83
C GLY A 29 27.36 14.53 32.38
N ASN A 30 28.07 13.61 33.04
CA ASN A 30 29.44 13.24 32.69
C ASN A 30 29.57 11.84 32.06
N ILE A 31 28.53 11.02 32.11
CA ILE A 31 28.55 9.63 31.56
C ILE A 31 28.14 9.60 30.08
N PHE A 32 27.39 10.60 29.62
CA PHE A 32 27.13 10.83 28.21
C PHE A 32 27.96 12.04 27.80
N PRO A 33 29.24 11.88 27.41
CA PRO A 33 29.94 12.95 26.73
C PRO A 33 29.10 13.32 25.51
N ASP A 34 28.65 14.58 25.44
CA ASP A 34 27.91 15.10 24.28
C ASP A 34 28.73 14.98 22.97
N GLU A 35 30.05 14.80 23.09
CA GLU A 35 30.95 14.44 22.00
C GLU A 35 31.21 12.92 22.00
N LEU A 36 30.34 12.19 21.30
CA LEU A 36 30.69 10.85 20.81
C LEU A 36 31.95 10.97 19.96
N THR A 37 32.88 10.02 20.12
CA THR A 37 34.02 9.96 19.21
C THR A 37 33.52 9.75 17.78
N GLY A 38 34.19 10.32 16.78
CA GLY A 38 33.76 10.20 15.38
C GLY A 38 33.52 8.75 14.93
N GLU A 39 34.30 7.80 15.47
CA GLU A 39 34.14 6.36 15.19
C GLU A 39 32.85 5.78 15.81
N GLU A 40 32.45 6.23 17.00
CA GLU A 40 31.19 5.80 17.62
C GLU A 40 29.97 6.38 16.89
N ALA A 41 30.07 7.64 16.44
CA ALA A 41 29.05 8.29 15.62
C ALA A 41 28.86 7.58 14.28
N GLU A 42 29.96 7.25 13.58
CA GLU A 42 29.94 6.48 12.33
C GLU A 42 29.26 5.12 12.50
N ARG A 43 29.67 4.34 13.52
CA ARG A 43 29.07 3.03 13.79
C ARG A 43 27.59 3.15 14.13
N PHE A 44 27.21 4.18 14.88
CA PHE A 44 25.82 4.41 15.24
C PHE A 44 24.97 4.70 14.01
N VAL A 45 25.33 5.71 13.22
CA VAL A 45 24.55 6.11 12.03
C VAL A 45 24.50 4.98 11.02
N SER A 46 25.62 4.32 10.75
CA SER A 46 25.67 3.15 9.85
C SER A 46 24.71 2.04 10.31
N ALA A 47 24.56 1.83 11.62
CA ALA A 47 23.63 0.84 12.17
C ALA A 47 22.16 1.29 12.11
N GLN A 48 21.87 2.59 11.97
CA GLN A 48 20.50 3.12 11.86
C GLN A 48 20.00 3.25 10.42
N ILE A 49 20.88 3.29 9.40
CA ILE A 49 20.48 3.42 7.99
C ILE A 49 19.49 2.30 7.59
N GLU A 50 19.79 1.05 7.93
CA GLU A 50 18.95 -0.09 7.52
C GLU A 50 17.58 -0.10 8.24
N PRO A 51 17.51 0.13 9.57
CA PRO A 51 16.22 0.32 10.25
C PRO A 51 15.37 1.47 9.68
N VAL A 52 15.97 2.61 9.36
CA VAL A 52 15.25 3.75 8.77
C VAL A 52 14.75 3.40 7.37
N ARG A 53 15.62 2.82 6.53
CA ARG A 53 15.27 2.30 5.19
C ARG A 53 14.07 1.36 5.28
N PHE A 54 14.13 0.36 6.16
CA PHE A 54 13.07 -0.62 6.36
C PHE A 54 11.76 0.03 6.84
N GLY A 55 11.85 1.03 7.73
CA GLY A 55 10.67 1.79 8.19
C GLY A 55 9.96 2.50 7.03
N ILE A 56 10.70 3.21 6.18
CA ILE A 56 10.14 3.91 5.02
C ILE A 56 9.60 2.90 3.99
N GLU A 57 10.33 1.81 3.73
CA GLU A 57 9.88 0.73 2.84
C GLU A 57 8.56 0.13 3.32
N SER A 58 8.40 -0.12 4.63
CA SER A 58 7.16 -0.61 5.21
C SER A 58 6.00 0.38 5.04
N CYS A 59 6.23 1.69 5.22
CA CYS A 59 5.22 2.72 4.96
C CYS A 59 4.78 2.71 3.50
N ALA A 60 5.74 2.63 2.59
CA ALA A 60 5.51 2.58 1.15
C ALA A 60 4.78 1.30 0.71
N GLU A 61 5.11 0.14 1.28
CA GLU A 61 4.42 -1.12 1.01
C GLU A 61 2.95 -1.07 1.45
N GLU A 62 2.67 -0.52 2.63
CA GLU A 62 1.29 -0.36 3.10
C GLU A 62 0.48 0.59 2.21
N SER A 63 1.05 1.75 1.88
CA SER A 63 0.42 2.72 0.97
C SER A 63 0.20 2.12 -0.42
N LEU A 64 1.18 1.39 -0.98
CA LEU A 64 1.06 0.72 -2.26
C LEU A 64 -0.04 -0.33 -2.27
N LEU A 65 -0.15 -1.14 -1.21
CA LEU A 65 -1.21 -2.13 -1.07
C LEU A 65 -2.61 -1.47 -1.01
N ARG A 66 -2.72 -0.38 -0.25
CA ARG A 66 -3.97 0.39 -0.14
C ARG A 66 -4.36 1.04 -1.46
N ALA A 67 -3.40 1.65 -2.15
CA ALA A 67 -3.56 2.24 -3.47
C ALA A 67 -4.03 1.20 -4.51
N ALA A 68 -3.37 0.04 -4.54
CA ALA A 68 -3.75 -1.06 -5.41
C ALA A 68 -5.19 -1.50 -5.16
N ARG A 69 -5.60 -1.67 -3.90
CA ARG A 69 -6.98 -2.00 -3.54
C ARG A 69 -7.97 -0.95 -4.00
N HIS A 70 -7.67 0.31 -3.70
CA HIS A 70 -8.52 1.44 -4.03
C HIS A 70 -8.79 1.52 -5.53
N VAL A 71 -7.73 1.43 -6.33
CA VAL A 71 -7.77 1.50 -7.79
C VAL A 71 -8.47 0.27 -8.38
N MET A 72 -8.17 -0.93 -7.89
CA MET A 72 -8.75 -2.18 -8.41
C MET A 72 -10.24 -2.32 -8.10
N LEU A 73 -10.69 -1.89 -6.91
CA LEU A 73 -12.11 -1.85 -6.55
C LEU A 73 -12.93 -0.91 -7.45
N ARG A 74 -12.29 0.10 -8.06
CA ARG A 74 -12.91 1.06 -8.96
C ARG A 74 -12.78 0.71 -10.44
N GLY A 75 -12.35 -0.51 -10.77
CA GLY A 75 -12.18 -0.96 -12.15
C GLY A 75 -10.84 -0.54 -12.79
N GLY A 76 -9.85 -0.19 -11.97
CA GLY A 76 -8.50 0.18 -12.42
C GLY A 76 -8.27 1.68 -12.61
N ILE A 77 -9.21 2.53 -12.19
CA ILE A 77 -9.13 4.00 -12.31
C ILE A 77 -9.30 4.62 -10.93
N ASN A 78 -8.40 5.52 -10.52
CA ASN A 78 -8.43 6.12 -9.19
C ASN A 78 -9.70 6.97 -8.99
N SER A 79 -9.97 7.88 -9.92
CA SER A 79 -11.11 8.79 -9.90
C SER A 79 -11.88 8.73 -11.23
N PRO A 80 -12.77 7.74 -11.41
CA PRO A 80 -13.52 7.62 -12.65
C PRO A 80 -14.55 8.75 -12.78
N LEU A 81 -14.75 9.25 -14.00
CA LEU A 81 -15.74 10.30 -14.26
C LEU A 81 -17.16 9.76 -14.08
N ASP A 82 -18.09 10.60 -13.65
CA ASP A 82 -19.51 10.23 -13.44
C ASP A 82 -20.15 9.62 -14.69
N GLU A 83 -19.77 10.08 -15.89
CA GLU A 83 -20.29 9.58 -17.16
C GLU A 83 -19.89 8.13 -17.46
N ILE A 84 -18.77 7.67 -16.88
CA ILE A 84 -18.21 6.34 -17.11
C ILE A 84 -18.18 5.51 -15.84
N SER A 85 -18.95 5.87 -14.82
CA SER A 85 -18.98 5.15 -13.56
C SER A 85 -20.38 4.96 -13.00
N LEU A 86 -20.49 4.01 -12.08
CA LEU A 86 -21.68 3.75 -11.30
C LEU A 86 -21.31 3.82 -9.82
N SER A 87 -22.09 4.59 -9.06
CA SER A 87 -21.93 4.67 -7.61
C SER A 87 -22.56 3.44 -6.95
N TRP A 88 -21.75 2.68 -6.24
CA TRP A 88 -22.15 1.48 -5.52
C TRP A 88 -21.47 1.41 -4.16
N ASN A 89 -22.25 1.32 -3.06
CA ASN A 89 -21.72 1.36 -1.68
C ASN A 89 -20.72 2.50 -1.46
N ASP A 90 -21.11 3.73 -1.81
CA ASP A 90 -20.28 4.94 -1.68
C ASP A 90 -18.96 4.92 -2.47
N THR A 91 -18.84 4.00 -3.44
CA THR A 91 -17.67 3.89 -4.33
C THR A 91 -18.10 4.05 -5.78
N ASN A 92 -17.47 4.95 -6.52
CA ASN A 92 -17.68 5.08 -7.96
C ASN A 92 -16.80 4.07 -8.70
N ILE A 93 -17.44 3.17 -9.43
CA ILE A 93 -16.78 2.07 -10.13
C ILE A 93 -16.86 2.34 -11.63
N ALA A 94 -15.72 2.37 -12.31
CA ALA A 94 -15.69 2.58 -13.74
C ALA A 94 -16.38 1.43 -14.49
N PHE A 95 -17.14 1.74 -15.53
CA PHE A 95 -17.52 0.75 -16.52
C PHE A 95 -16.24 0.12 -17.08
N ALA A 96 -16.25 -1.20 -17.26
CA ALA A 96 -15.24 -1.91 -18.02
C ALA A 96 -15.62 -1.94 -19.51
N TYR A 97 -16.93 -1.98 -19.80
CA TYR A 97 -17.50 -1.99 -21.14
C TYR A 97 -18.85 -1.28 -21.17
N ASP A 98 -19.10 -0.53 -22.25
CA ASP A 98 -20.42 0.03 -22.58
C ASP A 98 -20.87 -0.49 -23.95
N GLY A 99 -21.99 -1.21 -23.99
CA GLY A 99 -22.61 -1.78 -25.18
C GLY A 99 -23.45 -0.79 -25.96
N SER A 100 -23.89 0.31 -25.34
CA SER A 100 -24.57 1.41 -26.04
C SER A 100 -23.63 2.13 -27.01
N ILE A 101 -22.35 2.18 -26.66
CA ILE A 101 -21.25 2.69 -27.47
C ILE A 101 -20.12 1.66 -27.36
N PRO A 102 -20.04 0.63 -28.23
CA PRO A 102 -19.23 -0.59 -28.05
C PRO A 102 -17.75 -0.26 -27.86
N ARG A 103 -17.37 0.00 -26.60
CA ARG A 103 -16.08 0.54 -26.19
C ARG A 103 -15.69 -0.05 -24.84
N THR A 104 -14.44 -0.48 -24.76
CA THR A 104 -13.79 -0.83 -23.50
C THR A 104 -13.27 0.42 -22.81
N TYR A 105 -13.45 0.46 -21.50
CA TYR A 105 -12.88 1.48 -20.61
C TYR A 105 -11.83 0.88 -19.67
N LEU A 106 -11.53 -0.42 -19.82
CA LEU A 106 -10.46 -1.05 -19.05
C LEU A 106 -9.13 -0.36 -19.34
N PRO A 107 -8.41 0.11 -18.31
CA PRO A 107 -7.10 0.70 -18.46
C PRO A 107 -6.05 -0.34 -18.88
N SER A 108 -5.01 0.13 -19.56
CA SER A 108 -3.80 -0.69 -19.77
C SER A 108 -3.08 -0.93 -18.44
N VAL A 109 -2.24 -1.96 -18.39
CA VAL A 109 -1.40 -2.27 -17.23
C VAL A 109 -0.55 -1.07 -16.80
N GLU A 110 0.04 -0.36 -17.76
CA GLU A 110 0.81 0.88 -17.52
C GLU A 110 -0.07 2.00 -16.97
N ARG A 111 -1.29 2.16 -17.48
CA ARG A 111 -2.22 3.15 -16.96
C ARG A 111 -2.61 2.84 -15.52
N VAL A 112 -2.88 1.58 -15.18
CA VAL A 112 -3.17 1.19 -13.79
C VAL A 112 -2.00 1.52 -12.86
N GLY A 113 -0.76 1.29 -13.30
CA GLY A 113 0.42 1.75 -12.55
C GLY A 113 0.35 3.26 -12.27
N ASN A 114 0.10 4.07 -13.28
CA ASN A 114 -0.06 5.53 -13.09
C ASN A 114 -1.21 5.90 -12.16
N GLU A 115 -2.36 5.22 -12.23
CA GLU A 115 -3.50 5.48 -11.34
C GLU A 115 -3.17 5.11 -9.88
N ILE A 116 -2.40 4.04 -9.65
CA ILE A 116 -1.87 3.67 -8.33
C ILE A 116 -0.91 4.74 -7.80
N ARG A 117 0.03 5.21 -8.64
CA ARG A 117 0.94 6.30 -8.26
C ARG A 117 0.18 7.56 -7.88
N ASN A 118 -0.78 7.97 -8.71
CA ASN A 118 -1.57 9.18 -8.45
C ASN A 118 -2.34 9.07 -7.13
N PHE A 119 -2.87 7.88 -6.79
CA PHE A 119 -3.48 7.69 -5.47
C PHE A 119 -2.46 7.84 -4.34
N MET A 120 -1.26 7.25 -4.48
CA MET A 120 -0.21 7.37 -3.45
C MET A 120 0.27 8.82 -3.26
N GLU A 121 0.35 9.61 -4.35
CA GLU A 121 0.69 11.05 -4.30
C GLU A 121 -0.42 11.88 -3.61
N GLU A 122 -1.67 11.42 -3.66
CA GLU A 122 -2.81 12.06 -2.99
C GLU A 122 -3.03 11.56 -1.55
N ASP A 123 -2.44 10.41 -1.17
CA ASP A 123 -2.61 9.75 0.12
C ASP A 123 -1.68 10.36 1.19
N LEU A 124 -2.24 11.23 2.03
CA LEU A 124 -1.53 11.89 3.14
C LEU A 124 -0.97 10.91 4.19
N ASP A 125 -1.42 9.66 4.20
CA ASP A 125 -0.99 8.68 5.18
C ASP A 125 0.45 8.19 4.94
N LEU A 126 0.97 8.25 3.70
CA LEU A 126 2.36 7.88 3.42
C LEU A 126 3.33 8.85 4.10
N ASP A 127 3.13 10.15 3.89
CA ASP A 127 3.94 11.21 4.50
C ASP A 127 3.86 11.13 6.03
N SER A 128 2.64 10.97 6.58
CA SER A 128 2.46 10.83 8.03
C SER A 128 3.17 9.60 8.60
N CYS A 129 3.20 8.47 7.88
CA CYS A 129 3.90 7.27 8.32
C CYS A 129 5.43 7.49 8.33
N ILE A 130 5.97 8.13 7.29
CA ILE A 130 7.39 8.47 7.20
C ILE A 130 7.79 9.43 8.32
N ASP A 131 6.97 10.45 8.60
CA ASP A 131 7.18 11.37 9.70
C ASP A 131 7.23 10.64 11.05
N GLU A 132 6.34 9.67 11.28
CA GLU A 132 6.37 8.85 12.50
C GLU A 132 7.65 8.04 12.63
N VAL A 133 8.14 7.47 11.52
CA VAL A 133 9.44 6.79 11.46
C VAL A 133 10.53 7.77 11.86
N PHE A 134 10.61 8.96 11.26
CA PHE A 134 11.64 9.95 11.55
C PHE A 134 11.63 10.39 13.02
N ASN A 135 10.45 10.74 13.54
CA ASN A 135 10.26 11.13 14.94
C ASN A 135 10.77 10.05 15.92
N SER A 136 10.64 8.77 15.56
CA SER A 136 11.14 7.67 16.40
C SER A 136 12.67 7.62 16.51
N PHE A 137 13.39 8.06 15.46
CA PHE A 137 14.85 8.10 15.43
C PHE A 137 15.43 9.42 15.95
N GLU A 138 14.69 10.53 15.83
CA GLU A 138 15.07 11.80 16.48
C GLU A 138 15.18 11.63 18.01
N GLY A 139 14.28 10.85 18.61
CA GLY A 139 14.29 10.56 20.04
C GLY A 139 15.56 9.86 20.55
N VAL A 140 16.35 9.22 19.66
CA VAL A 140 17.63 8.58 19.99
C VAL A 140 18.86 9.41 19.57
N GLY A 141 18.64 10.65 19.14
CA GLY A 141 19.68 11.62 18.79
C GLY A 141 20.19 11.49 17.35
N LEU A 142 19.37 10.98 16.43
CA LEU A 142 19.65 10.99 15.00
C LEU A 142 18.96 12.21 14.36
N SER A 143 19.67 13.01 13.59
CA SER A 143 19.07 14.09 12.79
C SER A 143 18.80 13.56 11.40
N ILE A 144 17.59 13.74 10.89
CA ILE A 144 17.20 13.32 9.55
C ILE A 144 16.87 14.59 8.75
N ASN A 145 17.57 14.79 7.65
CA ASN A 145 17.36 15.93 6.75
C ASN A 145 16.93 15.43 5.38
N GLU A 146 15.82 15.95 4.87
CA GLU A 146 15.39 15.69 3.51
C GLU A 146 16.22 16.52 2.53
N ILE A 147 16.89 15.86 1.57
CA ILE A 147 17.71 16.54 0.57
C ILE A 147 16.83 17.04 -0.58
N SER A 148 15.81 16.28 -0.94
CA SER A 148 14.80 16.67 -1.94
C SER A 148 13.43 16.05 -1.62
N GLU A 149 12.41 16.57 -2.30
CA GLU A 149 11.07 15.98 -2.29
C GLU A 149 11.11 14.52 -2.74
N MET A 150 10.25 13.70 -2.13
CA MET A 150 10.03 12.31 -2.50
C MET A 150 9.39 12.25 -3.90
N VAL A 151 9.94 11.39 -4.76
CA VAL A 151 9.40 11.17 -6.11
C VAL A 151 9.01 9.71 -6.27
N LEU A 152 7.75 9.48 -6.61
CA LEU A 152 7.19 8.16 -6.91
C LEU A 152 7.20 7.94 -8.43
N GLU A 153 7.82 6.84 -8.87
CA GLU A 153 7.65 6.38 -10.25
C GLU A 153 6.32 5.62 -10.42
N ALA A 154 5.88 5.37 -11.65
CA ALA A 154 4.75 4.45 -11.84
C ALA A 154 5.18 3.02 -11.44
N PRO A 155 4.46 2.32 -10.56
CA PRO A 155 4.83 0.98 -10.14
C PRO A 155 4.81 0.01 -11.31
N LEU A 156 5.80 -0.88 -11.36
CA LEU A 156 5.82 -1.98 -12.30
C LEU A 156 4.77 -3.01 -11.88
N VAL A 157 3.70 -3.09 -12.66
CA VAL A 157 2.63 -4.07 -12.47
C VAL A 157 3.01 -5.39 -13.12
N THR A 158 3.13 -6.44 -12.31
CA THR A 158 3.34 -7.82 -12.76
C THR A 158 2.10 -8.67 -12.51
N ASP A 159 2.15 -9.93 -12.92
CA ASP A 159 1.07 -10.89 -12.73
C ASP A 159 0.70 -11.12 -11.26
N ASN A 160 1.69 -11.04 -10.37
CA ASN A 160 1.61 -11.45 -8.97
C ASN A 160 2.17 -10.41 -8.00
N GLY A 161 2.47 -9.19 -8.47
CA GLY A 161 2.97 -8.16 -7.59
C GLY A 161 3.13 -6.81 -8.24
N LEU A 162 3.34 -5.83 -7.37
CA LEU A 162 3.67 -4.45 -7.69
C LEU A 162 5.06 -4.16 -7.17
N LYS A 163 5.85 -3.41 -7.95
CA LYS A 163 7.16 -2.91 -7.52
C LYS A 163 7.17 -1.40 -7.68
N GLN A 164 7.25 -0.70 -6.56
CA GLN A 164 7.26 0.76 -6.50
C GLN A 164 8.68 1.25 -6.24
N SER A 165 9.24 1.95 -7.22
CA SER A 165 10.53 2.64 -7.12
C SER A 165 10.30 4.02 -6.50
N ILE A 166 11.04 4.32 -5.44
CA ILE A 166 10.91 5.58 -4.69
C ILE A 166 12.27 6.24 -4.65
N SER A 167 12.36 7.45 -5.20
CA SER A 167 13.52 8.31 -5.07
C SER A 167 13.27 9.27 -3.91
N TYR A 168 13.92 9.04 -2.78
CA TYR A 168 13.76 9.86 -1.59
C TYR A 168 15.12 10.04 -0.91
N PRO A 169 15.95 10.97 -1.43
CA PRO A 169 17.28 11.22 -0.91
C PRO A 169 17.18 11.90 0.46
N ILE A 170 17.53 11.15 1.50
CA ILE A 170 17.56 11.62 2.88
C ILE A 170 18.96 11.45 3.48
N GLU A 171 19.34 12.41 4.30
CA GLU A 171 20.59 12.47 5.03
C GLU A 171 20.34 12.14 6.49
N LEU A 172 21.03 11.12 7.02
CA LEU A 172 21.04 10.80 8.44
C LEU A 172 22.36 11.26 9.04
N SER A 173 22.30 12.11 10.07
CA SER A 173 23.50 12.64 10.70
C SER A 173 23.48 12.52 12.21
N ARG A 174 24.66 12.32 12.79
CA ARG A 174 24.91 12.38 14.23
C ARG A 174 26.35 12.84 14.46
N GLY A 175 26.52 13.99 15.10
CA GLY A 175 27.85 14.63 15.21
C GLY A 175 28.39 14.97 13.82
N ASP A 176 29.63 14.57 13.53
CA ASP A 176 30.28 14.85 12.24
C ASP A 176 30.01 13.79 11.16
N TYR A 177 29.36 12.68 11.51
CA TYR A 177 29.11 11.60 10.56
C TYR A 177 27.76 11.76 9.86
N VAL A 178 27.78 11.47 8.56
CA VAL A 178 26.65 11.56 7.64
C VAL A 178 26.50 10.26 6.86
N GLY A 179 25.30 9.69 6.89
CA GLY A 179 24.86 8.58 6.03
C GLY A 179 23.75 9.04 5.11
N ASN A 180 23.60 8.39 3.95
CA ASN A 180 22.59 8.73 2.95
C ASN A 180 21.75 7.52 2.56
N ILE A 181 20.48 7.78 2.25
CA ILE A 181 19.56 6.84 1.61
C ILE A 181 19.04 7.55 0.37
N ASP A 182 19.38 7.08 -0.83
CA ASP A 182 19.00 7.76 -2.08
C ASP A 182 17.66 7.26 -2.65
N SER A 183 17.46 5.95 -2.61
CA SER A 183 16.31 5.28 -3.21
C SER A 183 15.94 3.99 -2.48
N LEU A 184 14.67 3.63 -2.64
CA LEU A 184 13.98 2.53 -1.97
C LEU A 184 13.14 1.77 -2.98
N LEU A 185 12.85 0.49 -2.68
CA LEU A 185 11.99 -0.35 -3.50
C LEU A 185 10.97 -1.04 -2.62
N ALA A 186 9.71 -0.59 -2.70
CA ALA A 186 8.60 -1.27 -2.05
C ALA A 186 8.03 -2.37 -2.96
N VAL A 187 7.78 -3.56 -2.41
CA VAL A 187 7.27 -4.71 -3.16
C VAL A 187 6.07 -5.31 -2.46
N VAL A 188 4.94 -5.38 -3.16
CA VAL A 188 3.71 -6.00 -2.64
C VAL A 188 3.32 -7.17 -3.53
N GLU A 189 3.09 -8.33 -2.92
CA GLU A 189 2.63 -9.55 -3.62
C GLU A 189 1.11 -9.54 -3.78
N ILE A 190 0.65 -9.00 -4.91
CA ILE A 190 -0.76 -8.79 -5.23
C ILE A 190 -1.02 -9.02 -6.73
N PRO A 191 -2.04 -9.82 -7.14
CA PRO A 191 -2.18 -10.27 -8.52
C PRO A 191 -2.90 -9.27 -9.45
N VAL A 192 -2.48 -8.00 -9.41
CA VAL A 192 -3.09 -6.92 -10.21
C VAL A 192 -3.03 -7.23 -11.71
N GLY A 193 -1.88 -7.69 -12.22
CA GLY A 193 -1.74 -8.03 -13.64
C GLY A 193 -2.64 -9.20 -14.08
N ARG A 194 -2.78 -10.24 -13.25
CA ARG A 194 -3.73 -11.34 -13.51
C ARG A 194 -5.17 -10.84 -13.53
N ALA A 195 -5.53 -9.96 -12.60
CA ALA A 195 -6.86 -9.39 -12.52
C ALA A 195 -7.24 -8.57 -13.74
N LEU A 196 -6.33 -7.71 -14.21
CA LEU A 196 -6.54 -6.92 -15.42
C LEU A 196 -6.67 -7.81 -16.66
N ARG A 197 -5.92 -8.91 -16.76
CA ARG A 197 -6.09 -9.86 -17.87
C ARG A 197 -7.42 -10.59 -17.82
N ALA A 198 -7.88 -10.99 -16.63
CA ALA A 198 -9.19 -11.60 -16.48
C ALA A 198 -10.30 -10.61 -16.88
N GLY A 199 -10.21 -9.36 -16.43
CA GLY A 199 -11.11 -8.27 -16.84
C GLY A 199 -11.13 -8.07 -18.36
N ASN A 200 -9.96 -8.00 -18.99
CA ASN A 200 -9.87 -7.87 -20.45
C ASN A 200 -10.49 -9.07 -21.16
N ALA A 201 -10.27 -10.30 -20.69
CA ALA A 201 -10.88 -11.49 -21.26
C ALA A 201 -12.42 -11.46 -21.17
N ILE A 202 -12.98 -10.96 -20.06
CA ILE A 202 -14.42 -10.73 -19.91
C ILE A 202 -14.91 -9.73 -20.95
N VAL A 203 -14.33 -8.54 -20.97
CA VAL A 203 -14.77 -7.46 -21.87
C VAL A 203 -14.64 -7.86 -23.34
N SER A 204 -13.54 -8.51 -23.74
CA SER A 204 -13.37 -9.05 -25.09
C SER A 204 -14.42 -10.08 -25.48
N CYS A 205 -14.98 -10.82 -24.51
CA CYS A 205 -16.09 -11.72 -24.80
C CYS A 205 -17.38 -10.96 -25.09
N TYR A 206 -17.69 -9.94 -24.28
CA TYR A 206 -18.92 -9.15 -24.43
C TYR A 206 -18.89 -8.18 -25.62
N SER A 207 -17.71 -7.67 -26.01
CA SER A 207 -17.59 -6.71 -27.11
C SER A 207 -17.76 -7.32 -28.50
N GLY A 208 -17.76 -8.67 -28.62
CA GLY A 208 -17.88 -9.34 -29.91
C GLY A 208 -16.70 -9.14 -30.85
N ASP A 209 -15.52 -8.83 -30.32
CA ASP A 209 -14.29 -8.84 -31.11
C ASP A 209 -13.91 -10.27 -31.58
N TYR A 210 -14.64 -11.30 -31.11
CA TYR A 210 -14.65 -12.66 -31.67
C TYR A 210 -15.54 -12.74 -32.92
N SER A 211 -15.14 -12.05 -33.99
CA SER A 211 -15.87 -11.94 -35.26
C SER A 211 -15.96 -13.23 -36.11
N GLY A 212 -15.74 -14.41 -35.53
CA GLY A 212 -15.58 -15.68 -36.28
C GLY A 212 -16.61 -16.79 -36.04
N TYR A 213 -17.50 -16.71 -35.04
CA TYR A 213 -18.38 -17.84 -34.68
C TYR A 213 -19.86 -17.45 -34.55
N PRO A 214 -20.80 -18.18 -35.21
CA PRO A 214 -22.22 -17.83 -35.27
C PRO A 214 -23.04 -18.16 -34.00
N ASP A 215 -22.42 -18.62 -32.92
CA ASP A 215 -23.08 -19.00 -31.65
C ASP A 215 -22.60 -18.16 -30.47
N TYR A 216 -22.78 -16.85 -30.55
CA TYR A 216 -22.25 -15.85 -29.61
C TYR A 216 -22.52 -16.11 -28.11
N ASN A 217 -23.67 -16.72 -27.77
CA ASN A 217 -24.05 -16.98 -26.39
C ASN A 217 -23.42 -18.25 -25.77
N LEU A 218 -22.76 -19.11 -26.57
CA LEU A 218 -22.08 -20.31 -26.07
C LEU A 218 -20.57 -20.13 -25.86
N PHE A 219 -19.98 -19.03 -26.33
CA PHE A 219 -18.51 -18.89 -26.50
C PHE A 219 -17.77 -18.14 -25.39
N CYS A 220 -18.42 -17.50 -24.42
CA CYS A 220 -17.76 -17.05 -23.17
C CYS A 220 -17.34 -18.21 -22.24
N ASN A 221 -17.12 -19.40 -22.83
CA ASN A 221 -16.80 -20.66 -22.19
C ASN A 221 -15.60 -21.36 -22.85
N ILE A 222 -14.81 -20.68 -23.68
CA ILE A 222 -13.67 -21.30 -24.38
C ILE A 222 -12.34 -20.73 -23.86
N ASN A 223 -11.45 -21.64 -23.44
CA ASN A 223 -10.18 -21.49 -22.72
C ASN A 223 -10.20 -21.71 -21.20
N GLY A 224 -11.27 -22.30 -20.65
CA GLY A 224 -11.27 -22.77 -19.26
C GLY A 224 -11.71 -21.74 -18.21
N ILE A 225 -12.33 -20.64 -18.63
CA ILE A 225 -12.98 -19.68 -17.72
C ILE A 225 -14.48 -19.68 -18.07
N PRO A 226 -15.34 -20.39 -17.31
CA PRO A 226 -16.78 -20.36 -17.53
C PRO A 226 -17.41 -19.15 -16.85
N PHE A 227 -17.91 -18.18 -17.63
CA PHE A 227 -18.77 -17.09 -17.13
C PHE A 227 -20.25 -17.52 -17.06
N SER A 228 -20.54 -18.69 -16.49
CA SER A 228 -21.94 -19.07 -16.20
C SER A 228 -22.22 -18.87 -14.72
N GLY A 229 -23.17 -17.98 -14.40
CA GLY A 229 -23.60 -17.58 -13.06
C GLY A 229 -24.24 -18.65 -12.18
N TYR A 230 -23.77 -19.89 -12.23
CA TYR A 230 -24.06 -20.94 -11.26
C TYR A 230 -22.77 -21.71 -10.98
N GLY A 231 -22.36 -21.75 -9.71
CA GLY A 231 -21.08 -22.30 -9.28
C GLY A 231 -20.85 -23.73 -9.76
N TYR A 232 -19.74 -23.94 -10.46
CA TYR A 232 -19.19 -25.25 -10.76
C TYR A 232 -17.67 -25.24 -10.69
N SER A 233 -17.12 -26.27 -10.05
CA SER A 233 -15.68 -26.54 -9.93
C SER A 233 -15.13 -27.17 -11.22
N TYR A 234 -14.02 -26.68 -11.77
CA TYR A 234 -13.27 -27.46 -12.76
C TYR A 234 -11.75 -27.26 -12.70
N SER A 235 -11.02 -28.37 -12.59
CA SER A 235 -9.57 -28.42 -12.76
C SER A 235 -9.24 -28.57 -14.25
N ALA A 236 -8.80 -27.48 -14.89
CA ALA A 236 -8.13 -27.54 -16.19
C ALA A 236 -6.69 -27.06 -16.01
N GLY A 237 -5.75 -27.76 -16.66
CA GLY A 237 -4.31 -27.66 -16.44
C GLY A 237 -3.75 -26.24 -16.42
N GLU A 238 -2.91 -26.03 -15.40
CA GLU A 238 -1.99 -24.91 -15.12
C GLU A 238 -2.55 -23.54 -14.67
N ILE A 239 -3.83 -23.21 -14.84
CA ILE A 239 -4.40 -22.02 -14.16
C ILE A 239 -5.79 -22.33 -13.60
N ASN A 240 -5.82 -22.71 -12.33
CA ASN A 240 -7.01 -23.17 -11.63
C ASN A 240 -7.81 -21.97 -11.08
N TYR A 241 -8.66 -21.35 -11.90
CA TYR A 241 -9.63 -20.32 -11.45
C TYR A 241 -10.90 -20.92 -10.81
N ALA A 242 -10.90 -22.21 -10.50
CA ALA A 242 -12.08 -23.05 -10.27
C ALA A 242 -13.01 -22.66 -9.12
N ASN A 243 -12.69 -21.64 -8.31
CA ASN A 243 -13.37 -21.39 -7.04
C ASN A 243 -13.72 -19.93 -6.69
N GLN A 244 -13.54 -18.90 -7.54
CA GLN A 244 -13.64 -17.52 -7.02
C GLN A 244 -14.38 -16.44 -7.82
N LEU A 245 -15.03 -16.74 -8.94
CA LEU A 245 -15.87 -15.71 -9.57
C LEU A 245 -17.28 -15.76 -8.98
N THR A 246 -17.58 -14.89 -8.03
CA THR A 246 -18.93 -14.73 -7.49
C THR A 246 -19.68 -13.69 -8.31
N PHE A 247 -20.60 -14.14 -9.17
CA PHE A 247 -21.49 -13.27 -9.91
C PHE A 247 -22.67 -12.87 -9.02
N SER A 248 -22.77 -11.59 -8.65
CA SER A 248 -23.94 -11.04 -7.97
C SER A 248 -24.65 -10.10 -8.94
N SER A 249 -25.72 -10.58 -9.58
CA SER A 249 -26.62 -9.71 -10.34
C SER A 249 -27.60 -9.03 -9.37
N ASN A 250 -27.11 -8.07 -8.59
CA ASN A 250 -28.02 -7.16 -7.89
C ASN A 250 -28.52 -6.17 -8.93
N GLY A 251 -29.68 -6.46 -9.52
CA GLY A 251 -30.25 -5.71 -10.63
C GLY A 251 -30.39 -4.23 -10.31
N LEU A 252 -29.45 -3.42 -10.81
CA LEU A 252 -29.50 -1.97 -10.74
C LEU A 252 -30.53 -1.45 -11.75
N ASN A 253 -30.51 -1.97 -12.98
CA ASN A 253 -31.51 -1.74 -14.05
C ASN A 253 -31.48 -2.90 -15.08
N ALA A 254 -32.48 -2.98 -15.98
CA ALA A 254 -32.55 -4.02 -17.03
C ALA A 254 -31.39 -3.98 -18.07
N CYS A 255 -30.54 -2.95 -18.02
CA CYS A 255 -29.45 -2.69 -18.96
C CYS A 255 -28.04 -2.77 -18.36
N GLU A 256 -27.93 -2.89 -17.04
CA GLU A 256 -26.66 -2.82 -16.32
C GLU A 256 -26.40 -4.15 -15.63
N GLU A 257 -25.27 -4.80 -15.96
CA GLU A 257 -24.82 -6.03 -15.33
C GLU A 257 -23.55 -5.74 -14.52
N PHE A 258 -23.68 -5.79 -13.20
CA PHE A 258 -22.56 -5.64 -12.29
C PHE A 258 -21.89 -7.01 -12.07
N GLN A 259 -20.61 -7.16 -12.40
CA GLN A 259 -19.85 -8.38 -12.15
C GLN A 259 -18.69 -8.12 -11.18
N TYR A 260 -18.65 -8.89 -10.10
CA TYR A 260 -17.47 -8.97 -9.23
C TYR A 260 -16.54 -10.06 -9.74
N VAL A 261 -15.28 -9.69 -9.93
CA VAL A 261 -14.21 -10.64 -10.21
C VAL A 261 -13.36 -10.69 -8.94
N ASP A 262 -13.76 -11.52 -7.99
CA ASP A 262 -12.91 -11.84 -6.85
C ASP A 262 -11.79 -12.76 -7.37
N ILE A 263 -10.54 -12.30 -7.27
CA ILE A 263 -9.39 -13.12 -7.65
C ILE A 263 -8.64 -13.41 -6.36
N PRO A 264 -8.65 -14.67 -5.92
CA PRO A 264 -7.93 -15.01 -4.71
C PRO A 264 -6.44 -14.81 -4.95
N VAL A 265 -5.71 -14.66 -3.86
CA VAL A 265 -4.27 -14.78 -3.90
C VAL A 265 -3.90 -15.97 -3.03
N GLU A 266 -3.29 -17.00 -3.62
CA GLU A 266 -2.71 -18.06 -2.79
C GLU A 266 -1.61 -17.44 -1.91
N GLY A 267 -1.83 -17.43 -0.60
CA GLY A 267 -0.85 -16.92 0.38
C GLY A 267 -0.83 -15.40 0.56
N GLY A 268 -1.72 -14.65 -0.11
CA GLY A 268 -1.82 -13.19 0.01
C GLY A 268 -3.21 -12.73 0.44
N GLU A 269 -3.39 -11.41 0.54
CA GLU A 269 -4.72 -10.83 0.80
C GLU A 269 -5.52 -10.73 -0.50
N ASP A 270 -6.80 -11.15 -0.48
CA ASP A 270 -7.67 -11.19 -1.66
C ASP A 270 -7.78 -9.83 -2.37
N VAL A 271 -7.75 -9.86 -3.71
CA VAL A 271 -8.02 -8.67 -4.53
C VAL A 271 -9.36 -8.80 -5.20
N ARG A 272 -10.23 -7.85 -4.89
CA ARG A 272 -11.48 -7.67 -5.60
C ARG A 272 -11.27 -6.71 -6.75
N PHE A 273 -11.43 -7.21 -7.97
CA PHE A 273 -11.48 -6.38 -9.17
C PHE A 273 -12.92 -6.27 -9.65
N CYS A 274 -13.41 -5.04 -9.81
CA CYS A 274 -14.78 -4.81 -10.25
C CYS A 274 -14.82 -4.66 -11.77
N VAL A 275 -15.63 -5.49 -12.44
CA VAL A 275 -15.86 -5.42 -13.88
C VAL A 275 -17.32 -5.05 -14.09
N LEU A 276 -17.56 -3.78 -14.38
CA LEU A 276 -18.91 -3.29 -14.59
C LEU A 276 -19.25 -3.27 -16.08
N LEU A 277 -20.28 -4.02 -16.48
CA LEU A 277 -20.70 -4.14 -17.86
C LEU A 277 -22.03 -3.41 -18.05
N LYS A 278 -22.07 -2.48 -18.99
CA LYS A 278 -23.32 -1.85 -19.45
C LYS A 278 -23.68 -2.46 -20.79
N LEU A 279 -24.82 -3.14 -20.90
CA LEU A 279 -25.20 -3.94 -22.08
C LEU A 279 -26.20 -3.22 -22.99
N CYS A 280 -26.92 -2.24 -22.44
CA CYS A 280 -27.65 -1.19 -23.14
C CYS A 280 -27.43 0.16 -22.43
#